data_AF-U1Q8F9-F1
#
_entry.id   AF-U1Q8F9-F1
#
_cell.length_a   1.000
_cell.length_b   1.000
_cell.length_c   1.000
_cell.angle_alpha   90.00
_cell.angle_beta   90.00
_cell.angle_gamma   90.00
#
_symmetry.space_group_name_H-M   'P 1'
#
loop_
_entity.id
_entity.type
_entity.pdbx_description
1 polymer ?
#
loop_
_entity_poly.entity_id
_entity_poly.type
_entity_poly.pdbx_seq_one_letter_code
_entity_poly.pdbx_strand_id
1 'polypeptide(L)'
;MSVWHNEYLGNGFWIVLAPGQWEFELVEFKAPGSVWNPDPTAGVWLASDYEGSGGRTNYVEETAGAYYAARLAVLEYLDSIDRQAKALVLRHVSDDYWGPVGVWQVREAIRHAFDGDHAVSETFDDAVVEIADHLPVSLGDLRRKSTLAAGRQAGLDAFG
;
A
#
# COMPACT_ATOMS: atom_id res chain seq x y z
N MET A 1 8.47 -9.13 9.69
CA MET A 1 7.33 -8.85 8.78
C MET A 1 7.60 -9.47 7.43
N SER A 2 6.58 -9.59 6.59
CA SER A 2 6.74 -9.95 5.18
C SER A 2 6.52 -8.73 4.28
N VAL A 3 7.31 -8.67 3.21
CA VAL A 3 7.22 -7.66 2.15
C VAL A 3 7.00 -8.38 0.83
N TRP A 4 5.86 -8.10 0.21
CA TRP A 4 5.43 -8.71 -1.05
C TRP A 4 5.52 -7.68 -2.15
N HIS A 5 5.84 -8.12 -3.36
CA HIS A 5 5.95 -7.23 -4.51
C HIS A 5 5.30 -7.84 -5.75
N ASN A 6 4.65 -7.03 -6.55
CA ASN A 6 4.20 -7.41 -7.88
C ASN A 6 4.10 -6.20 -8.81
N GLU A 7 4.33 -6.43 -10.10
CA GLU A 7 4.11 -5.45 -11.15
C GLU A 7 3.04 -5.96 -12.12
N TYR A 8 2.07 -5.12 -12.44
CA TYR A 8 1.00 -5.48 -13.36
C TYR A 8 0.46 -4.26 -14.11
N LEU A 9 0.43 -4.35 -15.45
CA LEU A 9 -0.08 -3.29 -16.33
C LEU A 9 0.47 -1.90 -15.98
N GLY A 10 1.80 -1.74 -15.83
CA GLY A 10 2.41 -0.45 -15.48
C GLY A 10 2.11 0.04 -14.06
N ASN A 11 1.65 -0.84 -13.17
CA ASN A 11 1.49 -0.55 -11.74
C ASN A 11 2.47 -1.41 -10.94
N GLY A 12 3.24 -0.78 -10.04
CA GLY A 12 4.04 -1.49 -9.04
C GLY A 12 3.30 -1.53 -7.71
N PHE A 13 3.33 -2.67 -7.03
CA PHE A 13 2.70 -2.88 -5.73
C PHE A 13 3.70 -3.43 -4.73
N TRP A 14 3.83 -2.78 -3.58
CA TRP A 14 4.54 -3.31 -2.42
C TRP A 14 3.56 -3.46 -1.26
N ILE A 15 3.52 -4.63 -0.63
CA ILE A 15 2.64 -4.91 0.50
C ILE A 15 3.49 -5.31 1.69
N VAL A 16 3.41 -4.53 2.78
CA VAL A 16 4.07 -4.84 4.05
C VAL A 16 3.03 -5.38 5.01
N LEU A 17 3.23 -6.60 5.51
CA LEU A 17 2.42 -7.21 6.56
C LEU A 17 3.20 -7.30 7.87
N ALA A 18 2.78 -6.52 8.86
CA ALA A 18 3.37 -6.54 10.20
C ALA A 18 2.41 -7.19 11.22
N PRO A 19 2.94 -7.98 12.19
CA PRO A 19 2.11 -8.53 13.26
C PRO A 19 1.42 -7.42 14.06
N GLY A 20 0.15 -7.62 14.43
CA GLY A 20 -0.59 -6.69 15.28
C GLY A 20 -2.10 -6.73 15.09
N GLN A 21 -2.77 -5.74 15.69
CA GLN A 21 -4.17 -5.46 15.40
C GLN A 21 -4.34 -4.99 13.96
N TRP A 22 -5.49 -5.29 13.36
CA TRP A 22 -5.81 -4.85 12.01
C TRP A 22 -5.65 -3.34 11.88
N GLU A 23 -4.87 -2.91 10.90
CA GLU A 23 -4.79 -1.54 10.41
C GLU A 23 -4.50 -1.67 8.92
N PHE A 24 -5.07 -0.80 8.09
CA PHE A 24 -4.85 -0.87 6.65
C PHE A 24 -4.68 0.52 6.08
N GLU A 25 -3.63 0.69 5.27
CA GLU A 25 -3.38 1.90 4.51
C GLU A 25 -3.07 1.55 3.06
N LEU A 26 -3.67 2.29 2.13
CA LEU A 26 -3.24 2.35 0.74
C LEU A 26 -2.65 3.72 0.48
N VAL A 27 -1.41 3.74 0.00
CA VAL A 27 -0.74 4.94 -0.52
C VAL A 27 -0.55 4.76 -2.03
N GLU A 28 -1.01 5.72 -2.82
CA GLU A 28 -0.82 5.73 -4.27
C GLU A 28 0.15 6.83 -4.69
N PHE A 29 1.10 6.49 -5.56
CA PHE A 29 2.00 7.42 -6.24
C PHE A 29 1.56 7.49 -7.70
N LYS A 30 1.06 8.65 -8.15
CA LYS A 30 0.54 8.85 -9.50
C LYS A 30 1.56 9.65 -10.31
N ALA A 31 2.22 8.97 -11.24
CA ALA A 31 3.26 9.57 -12.08
C ALA A 31 2.69 10.72 -12.93
N PRO A 32 3.46 11.80 -13.15
CA PRO A 32 3.05 12.89 -14.03
C PRO A 32 2.85 12.39 -15.46
N GLY A 33 1.84 12.91 -16.14
CA GLY A 33 1.38 12.43 -17.46
C GLY A 33 0.47 11.20 -17.41
N SER A 34 0.27 10.57 -16.25
CA SER A 34 -0.68 9.45 -16.10
C SER A 34 -2.14 9.93 -16.14
N VAL A 35 -3.07 9.00 -16.37
CA VAL A 35 -4.53 9.27 -16.37
C VAL A 35 -5.01 9.97 -15.07
N TRP A 36 -4.32 9.75 -13.96
CA TRP A 36 -4.69 10.27 -12.65
C TRP A 36 -3.83 11.46 -12.19
N ASN A 37 -2.82 11.84 -12.98
CA ASN A 37 -1.99 13.04 -12.79
C ASN A 37 -1.56 13.55 -14.19
N PRO A 38 -2.47 14.16 -14.96
CA PRO A 38 -2.32 14.34 -16.41
C PRO A 38 -1.31 15.43 -16.81
N ASP A 39 -0.86 16.27 -15.89
CA ASP A 39 0.18 17.26 -16.17
C ASP A 39 1.57 16.56 -16.17
N PRO A 40 2.25 16.44 -17.31
CA PRO A 40 3.56 15.79 -17.39
C PRO A 40 4.67 16.61 -16.73
N THR A 41 4.42 17.89 -16.42
CA THR A 41 5.37 18.78 -15.74
C THR A 41 5.14 18.86 -14.23
N ALA A 42 4.05 18.27 -13.74
CA ALA A 42 3.80 18.15 -12.32
C ALA A 42 4.80 17.17 -11.66
N GLY A 43 4.92 17.26 -10.33
CA GLY A 43 5.56 16.20 -9.55
C GLY A 43 4.65 14.97 -9.43
N VAL A 44 5.17 13.91 -8.81
CA VAL A 44 4.36 12.74 -8.43
C VAL A 44 3.27 13.18 -7.47
N TRP A 45 2.02 12.80 -7.75
CA TRP A 45 0.91 13.06 -6.85
C TRP A 45 0.74 11.90 -5.87
N LEU A 46 0.73 12.18 -4.56
CA LEU A 46 0.51 11.17 -3.54
C LEU A 46 -0.93 11.23 -3.01
N ALA A 47 -1.60 10.08 -3.01
CA ALA A 47 -2.89 9.89 -2.33
C ALA A 47 -2.73 8.86 -1.21
N SER A 48 -3.41 9.04 -0.07
CA SER A 48 -3.44 8.02 0.99
C SER A 48 -4.78 7.98 1.69
N ASP A 49 -5.25 6.77 1.98
CA ASP A 49 -6.35 6.52 2.91
C ASP A 49 -5.94 5.44 3.91
N TYR A 50 -6.26 5.68 5.18
CA TYR A 50 -5.95 4.81 6.30
C TYR A 50 -7.22 4.38 7.06
N GLU A 51 -7.20 3.18 7.63
CA GLU A 51 -8.10 2.75 8.71
C GLU A 51 -7.32 2.10 9.85
N GLY A 52 -7.76 2.39 11.08
CA GLY A 52 -7.20 1.75 12.29
C GLY A 52 -7.97 0.50 12.70
N SER A 53 -7.67 -0.02 13.89
CA SER A 53 -8.26 -1.26 14.41
C SER A 53 -9.76 -1.21 14.70
N GLY A 54 -10.34 -0.01 14.81
CA GLY A 54 -11.80 0.17 14.84
C GLY A 54 -12.48 0.00 13.47
N GLY A 55 -11.71 -0.20 12.40
CA GLY A 55 -12.16 -0.17 11.02
C GLY A 55 -12.58 1.22 10.56
N ARG A 56 -13.16 1.30 9.36
CA ARG A 56 -13.68 2.54 8.76
C ARG A 56 -15.18 2.48 8.52
N THR A 57 -15.89 3.54 8.89
CA THR A 57 -17.34 3.70 8.66
C THR A 57 -17.66 4.67 7.50
N ASN A 58 -16.71 5.52 7.11
CA ASN A 58 -16.86 6.49 6.03
C ASN A 58 -16.19 6.02 4.75
N TYR A 59 -16.71 6.43 3.60
CA TYR A 59 -16.07 6.17 2.32
C TYR A 59 -14.66 6.82 2.25
N VAL A 60 -13.76 6.25 1.46
CA VAL A 60 -12.40 6.80 1.27
C VAL A 60 -12.40 8.06 0.41
N GLU A 61 -11.53 9.00 0.73
CA GLU A 61 -11.58 10.35 0.15
C GLU A 61 -10.64 10.52 -1.04
N GLU A 62 -9.49 9.84 -1.05
CA GLU A 62 -8.43 10.11 -2.03
C GLU A 62 -8.18 8.96 -3.02
N THR A 63 -8.36 7.72 -2.57
CA THR A 63 -7.99 6.49 -3.30
C THR A 63 -9.20 5.72 -3.86
N ALA A 64 -10.42 6.10 -3.46
CA ALA A 64 -11.69 5.59 -3.98
C ALA A 64 -11.74 4.05 -4.06
N GLY A 65 -12.12 3.49 -5.23
CA GLY A 65 -12.31 2.05 -5.37
C GLY A 65 -11.01 1.22 -5.28
N ALA A 66 -9.83 1.82 -5.51
CA ALA A 66 -8.56 1.11 -5.41
C ALA A 66 -8.27 0.65 -3.98
N TYR A 67 -8.65 1.46 -2.99
CA TYR A 67 -8.55 1.12 -1.57
C TYR A 67 -9.29 -0.16 -1.23
N TYR A 68 -10.59 -0.22 -1.57
CA TYR A 68 -11.41 -1.37 -1.22
C TYR A 68 -10.99 -2.62 -1.98
N ALA A 69 -10.53 -2.49 -3.22
CA ALA A 69 -9.98 -3.60 -3.99
C ALA A 69 -8.71 -4.16 -3.34
N ALA A 70 -7.77 -3.29 -2.95
CA ALA A 70 -6.54 -3.67 -2.28
C ALA A 70 -6.80 -4.28 -0.90
N ARG A 71 -7.65 -3.64 -0.11
CA ARG A 71 -8.07 -4.10 1.21
C ARG A 71 -8.69 -5.50 1.16
N LEU A 72 -9.58 -5.73 0.20
CA LEU A 72 -10.21 -7.03 0.03
C LEU A 72 -9.18 -8.12 -0.29
N ALA A 73 -8.26 -7.88 -1.23
CA ALA A 73 -7.21 -8.84 -1.58
C ALA A 73 -6.30 -9.19 -0.39
N VAL A 74 -5.91 -8.19 0.41
CA VAL A 74 -5.10 -8.41 1.61
C VAL A 74 -5.86 -9.21 2.66
N LEU A 75 -7.15 -8.90 2.89
CA LEU A 75 -7.98 -9.63 3.84
C LEU A 75 -8.20 -11.09 3.42
N GLU A 76 -8.42 -11.34 2.13
CA GLU A 76 -8.54 -12.71 1.59
C GLU A 76 -7.28 -13.54 1.89
N TYR A 77 -6.09 -12.95 1.70
CA TYR A 77 -4.84 -13.62 2.05
C TYR A 77 -4.71 -13.88 3.55
N LEU A 78 -4.96 -12.86 4.39
CA LEU A 78 -4.87 -12.99 5.84
C LEU A 78 -5.84 -14.03 6.42
N ASP A 79 -7.07 -14.08 5.90
CA ASP A 79 -8.07 -15.10 6.23
C ASP A 79 -7.58 -16.51 5.85
N SER A 80 -6.98 -16.66 4.66
CA SER A 80 -6.48 -17.95 4.17
C SER A 80 -5.38 -18.56 5.03
N ILE A 81 -4.62 -17.73 5.77
CA ILE A 81 -3.54 -18.16 6.66
C ILE A 81 -3.93 -18.12 8.14
N ASP A 82 -5.18 -17.80 8.46
CA ASP A 82 -5.70 -17.64 9.83
C ASP A 82 -4.84 -16.67 10.67
N ARG A 83 -4.63 -15.46 10.13
CA ARG A 83 -3.84 -14.39 10.78
C ARG A 83 -4.53 -13.04 10.67
N GLN A 84 -4.14 -12.14 11.58
CA GLN A 84 -4.41 -10.72 11.49
C GLN A 84 -3.07 -9.96 11.46
N ALA A 85 -3.04 -8.85 10.72
CA ALA A 85 -1.85 -8.02 10.56
C ALA A 85 -2.22 -6.55 10.36
N LYS A 86 -1.24 -5.67 10.57
CA LYS A 86 -1.21 -4.34 9.96
C LYS A 86 -0.73 -4.48 8.53
N ALA A 87 -1.38 -3.78 7.61
CA ALA A 87 -1.11 -3.86 6.18
C ALA A 87 -0.89 -2.47 5.58
N LEU A 88 0.32 -2.23 5.07
CA LEU A 88 0.62 -1.07 4.24
C LEU A 88 0.74 -1.53 2.79
N VAL A 89 -0.12 -1.01 1.93
CA VAL A 89 -0.06 -1.20 0.49
C VAL A 89 0.43 0.08 -0.15
N LEU A 90 1.52 -0.02 -0.90
CA LEU A 90 2.13 1.05 -1.66
C LEU A 90 1.93 0.74 -3.14
N ARG A 91 1.26 1.63 -3.88
CA ARG A 91 0.96 1.45 -5.30
C ARG A 91 1.57 2.58 -6.11
N HIS A 92 2.50 2.27 -6.99
CA HIS A 92 2.97 3.21 -8.00
C HIS A 92 2.19 3.02 -9.30
N VAL A 93 1.50 4.05 -9.77
CA VAL A 93 0.87 4.12 -11.09
C VAL A 93 1.78 4.90 -12.02
N SER A 94 2.49 4.19 -12.89
CA SER A 94 3.38 4.82 -13.89
C SER A 94 2.60 5.48 -15.03
N ASP A 95 3.30 6.24 -15.85
CA ASP A 95 2.81 6.82 -17.10
C ASP A 95 2.56 5.77 -18.21
N ASP A 96 3.15 4.57 -18.09
CA ASP A 96 2.84 3.42 -18.95
C ASP A 96 1.41 2.87 -18.76
N TYR A 97 0.71 3.29 -17.69
CA TYR A 97 -0.70 2.93 -17.46
C TYR A 97 -1.65 3.73 -18.36
N TRP A 98 -1.76 3.30 -19.62
CA TRP A 98 -2.44 4.04 -20.69
C TRP A 98 -3.98 3.91 -20.70
N GLY A 99 -4.60 3.09 -19.85
CA GLY A 99 -6.05 2.91 -19.85
C GLY A 99 -6.65 2.39 -18.53
N PRO A 100 -7.72 3.02 -17.99
CA PRO A 100 -8.34 2.58 -16.74
C PRO A 100 -9.15 1.30 -16.96
N VAL A 101 -8.56 0.15 -16.63
CA VAL A 101 -9.25 -1.17 -16.68
C VAL A 101 -10.10 -1.45 -15.42
N GLY A 102 -10.39 -0.42 -14.63
CA GLY A 102 -11.10 -0.52 -13.35
C GLY A 102 -10.23 -1.02 -12.20
N VAL A 103 -10.85 -1.20 -11.03
CA VAL A 103 -10.14 -1.56 -9.78
C VAL A 103 -9.91 -3.06 -9.62
N TRP A 104 -10.50 -3.88 -10.51
CA TRP A 104 -10.26 -5.33 -10.54
C TRP A 104 -8.77 -5.65 -10.67
N GLN A 105 -8.02 -4.91 -11.50
CA GLN A 105 -6.59 -5.14 -11.67
C GLN A 105 -5.82 -5.02 -10.35
N VAL A 106 -6.23 -4.09 -9.47
CA VAL A 106 -5.55 -3.86 -8.19
C VAL A 106 -5.69 -5.10 -7.32
N ARG A 107 -6.90 -5.67 -7.29
CA ARG A 107 -7.19 -6.87 -6.52
C ARG A 107 -6.41 -8.07 -7.04
N GLU A 108 -6.41 -8.30 -8.35
CA GLU A 108 -5.66 -9.44 -8.92
C GLU A 108 -4.15 -9.26 -8.80
N ALA A 109 -3.63 -8.05 -8.96
CA ALA A 109 -2.20 -7.77 -8.79
C ALA A 109 -1.73 -8.08 -7.37
N ILE A 110 -2.52 -7.73 -6.35
CA ILE A 110 -2.18 -8.04 -4.95
C ILE A 110 -2.33 -9.54 -4.66
N ARG A 111 -3.36 -10.22 -5.19
CA ARG A 111 -3.48 -11.68 -5.07
C ARG A 111 -2.26 -12.39 -5.65
N HIS A 112 -1.87 -12.01 -6.87
CA HIS A 112 -0.67 -12.55 -7.51
C HIS A 112 0.62 -12.25 -6.73
N ALA A 113 0.69 -11.12 -6.02
CA ALA A 113 1.82 -10.85 -5.13
C ALA A 113 1.91 -11.92 -4.03
N PHE A 114 0.77 -12.30 -3.43
CA PHE A 114 0.71 -13.33 -2.39
C PHE A 114 0.91 -14.77 -2.87
N ASP A 115 0.81 -15.03 -4.18
CA ASP A 115 1.15 -16.31 -4.79
C ASP A 115 2.67 -16.49 -5.00
N GLY A 116 3.44 -15.40 -4.88
CA GLY A 116 4.90 -15.37 -5.11
C GLY A 116 5.74 -15.50 -3.84
N ASP A 117 7.06 -15.30 -4.00
CA ASP A 117 7.99 -15.20 -2.88
C ASP A 117 7.89 -13.82 -2.22
N HIS A 118 8.19 -13.76 -0.91
CA HIS A 118 8.25 -12.51 -0.16
C HIS A 118 9.61 -12.34 0.51
N ALA A 119 10.02 -11.08 0.67
CA ALA A 119 11.13 -10.73 1.52
C ALA A 119 10.69 -10.69 2.99
N VAL A 120 11.64 -10.88 3.91
CA VAL A 120 11.43 -10.76 5.35
C VAL A 120 12.27 -9.61 5.86
N SER A 121 11.66 -8.74 6.64
CA SER A 121 12.33 -7.62 7.30
C SER A 121 12.15 -7.70 8.82
N GLU A 122 13.14 -7.21 9.57
CA GLU A 122 13.18 -7.26 11.04
C GLU A 122 12.23 -6.27 11.67
N THR A 123 12.19 -5.02 11.17
CA THR A 123 11.33 -3.95 11.67
C THR A 123 10.51 -3.28 10.56
N PHE A 124 9.35 -2.71 10.93
CA PHE A 124 8.47 -2.04 9.96
C PHE A 124 9.18 -0.85 9.31
N ASP A 125 10.04 -0.20 10.07
CA ASP A 125 10.87 0.89 9.57
C ASP A 125 11.85 0.40 8.52
N ASP A 126 12.55 -0.72 8.77
CA ASP A 126 13.50 -1.31 7.81
C ASP A 126 12.80 -1.68 6.50
N ALA A 127 11.61 -2.30 6.59
CA ALA A 127 10.81 -2.63 5.40
C ALA A 127 10.44 -1.38 4.59
N VAL A 128 10.03 -0.29 5.25
CA VAL A 128 9.67 0.96 4.59
C VAL A 128 10.90 1.65 3.99
N VAL A 129 12.04 1.63 4.68
CA VAL A 129 13.31 2.18 4.18
C VAL A 129 13.76 1.44 2.93
N GLU A 130 13.72 0.10 2.95
CA GLU A 130 14.10 -0.74 1.81
C GLU A 130 13.19 -0.50 0.59
N ILE A 131 11.87 -0.42 0.80
CA ILE A 131 10.92 -0.16 -0.30
C ILE A 131 11.12 1.26 -0.86
N ALA A 132 11.45 2.25 -0.03
CA ALA A 132 11.54 3.65 -0.46
C ALA A 132 12.56 3.87 -1.59
N ASP A 133 13.61 3.05 -1.68
CA ASP A 133 14.60 3.10 -2.77
C ASP A 133 14.01 2.73 -4.15
N HIS A 134 12.85 2.06 -4.17
CA HIS A 134 12.14 1.65 -5.38
C HIS A 134 10.97 2.58 -5.73
N LEU A 135 10.63 3.54 -4.87
CA LEU A 135 9.50 4.44 -5.06
C LEU A 135 9.89 5.71 -5.83
N PRO A 136 8.94 6.34 -6.54
CA PRO A 136 9.20 7.57 -7.28
C PRO A 136 9.23 8.83 -6.38
N VAL A 137 9.33 8.67 -5.06
CA VAL A 137 9.29 9.74 -4.05
C VAL A 137 10.30 9.48 -2.95
N SER A 138 10.70 10.53 -2.22
CA SER A 138 11.61 10.36 -1.09
C SER A 138 10.93 9.65 0.08
N LEU A 139 11.72 8.94 0.91
CA LEU A 139 11.26 8.40 2.19
C LEU A 139 10.61 9.48 3.08
N GLY A 140 11.12 10.72 3.02
CA GLY A 140 10.56 11.85 3.76
C GLY A 140 9.16 12.25 3.29
N ASP A 141 8.89 12.20 1.99
CA ASP A 141 7.57 12.48 1.43
C ASP A 141 6.58 11.35 1.74
N LEU A 142 7.04 10.09 1.64
CA LEU A 142 6.26 8.93 2.05
C LEU A 142 5.84 9.03 3.53
N ARG A 143 6.79 9.25 4.43
CA ARG A 143 6.53 9.41 5.87
C ARG A 143 5.64 10.60 6.19
N ARG A 144 5.63 11.64 5.36
CA ARG A 144 4.73 12.80 5.54
C ARG A 144 3.29 12.47 5.14
N LYS A 145 3.11 11.63 4.12
CA LYS A 145 1.79 11.29 3.58
C LYS A 145 1.14 10.10 4.29
N SER A 146 1.92 9.07 4.63
CA SER A 146 1.41 7.80 5.15
C SER A 146 1.39 7.77 6.67
N THR A 147 0.27 7.31 7.23
CA THR A 147 0.07 7.14 8.68
C THR A 147 0.91 5.98 9.23
N LEU A 148 0.93 4.84 8.55
CA LEU A 148 1.71 3.68 8.97
C LEU A 148 3.21 3.91 8.77
N ALA A 149 3.63 4.48 7.64
CA ALA A 149 5.03 4.77 7.36
C ALA A 149 5.61 5.89 8.24
N ALA A 150 4.80 6.88 8.65
CA ALA A 150 5.22 7.94 9.57
C ALA A 150 5.68 7.39 10.93
N GLY A 151 5.23 6.18 11.30
CA GLY A 151 5.58 5.54 12.54
C GLY A 151 5.02 6.29 13.76
N ARG A 152 3.84 5.87 14.21
CA ARG A 152 3.72 5.67 15.67
C ARG A 152 4.31 4.30 15.93
N GLN A 153 5.34 4.22 16.77
CA GLN A 153 5.58 3.01 17.54
C GLN A 153 4.22 2.61 18.11
N ALA A 154 3.56 1.61 17.52
CA ALA A 154 2.57 0.86 18.28
C ALA A 154 3.39 0.15 19.33
N GLY A 155 3.57 0.85 20.45
CA GLY A 155 4.37 0.40 21.56
C GLY A 155 3.94 -1.00 21.92
N LEU A 156 4.93 -1.80 22.29
CA LEU A 156 4.76 -3.06 23.00
C LEU A 156 3.93 -2.89 24.29
N ASP A 157 3.59 -1.65 24.65
CA ASP A 157 2.79 -1.22 25.78
C ASP A 157 1.26 -1.43 25.61
N ALA A 158 0.79 -1.89 24.44
CA ALA A 158 -0.62 -2.26 24.25
C ALA A 158 -0.96 -3.68 24.76
N PHE A 159 0.02 -4.39 25.32
CA PHE A 159 -0.15 -5.70 25.95
C PHE A 159 0.35 -5.65 27.40
N GLY A 160 -0.39 -4.94 28.26
CA GLY A 160 -0.21 -4.91 29.71
C GLY A 160 -1.56 -5.00 30.42
#